data_AF-A0A7X7BXQ9-F1
#
_entry.id   AF-A0A7X7BXQ9-F1
#
_cell.length_a   1.000
_cell.length_b   1.000
_cell.length_c   1.000
_cell.angle_alpha   90.00
_cell.angle_beta   90.00
_cell.angle_gamma   90.00
#
_symmetry.space_group_name_H-M   'P 1'
#
loop_
_entity.id
_entity.type
_entity.pdbx_description
1 polymer ?
#
loop_
_entity_poly.entity_id
_entity_poly.type
_entity_poly.pdbx_seq_one_letter_code
_entity_poly.pdbx_strand_id
1 'polypeptide(L)'
;DVDCKKIFTINRLENKSGRSFFREVFIRRGTTSGVFGVEEPRECYMTYTTERAEKEALKLYKKELHCSHQQAIEAYCKDWNGSGIDKSLAFAQKVNQEGKVLNIT
;
A
#
# COMPACT_ATOMS: atom_id res chain seq x y z
N ASP A 1 29.40 -14.52 1.20
CA ASP A 1 28.50 -15.65 0.94
C ASP A 1 27.32 -15.73 1.92
N VAL A 2 27.56 -15.90 3.23
CA VAL A 2 26.52 -16.00 4.28
C VAL A 2 25.56 -14.80 4.30
N ASP A 3 26.09 -13.60 4.13
CA ASP A 3 25.32 -12.34 4.15
C ASP A 3 24.37 -12.19 2.96
N CYS A 4 24.76 -12.67 1.78
CA CYS A 4 23.88 -12.65 0.61
C CYS A 4 22.71 -13.62 0.78
N LYS A 5 22.86 -14.69 1.57
CA LYS A 5 21.78 -15.65 1.86
C LYS A 5 20.66 -15.04 2.71
N LYS A 6 20.91 -13.92 3.40
CA LYS A 6 19.86 -13.17 4.11
C LYS A 6 18.80 -12.62 3.15
N ILE A 7 19.08 -12.49 1.85
CA ILE A 7 18.05 -12.11 0.86
C ILE A 7 16.86 -13.09 0.85
N PHE A 8 17.08 -14.37 1.15
CA PHE A 8 16.03 -15.39 1.18
C PHE A 8 15.12 -15.28 2.41
N THR A 9 15.44 -14.38 3.36
CA THR A 9 14.58 -14.10 4.51
C THR A 9 13.72 -12.86 4.32
N ILE A 10 13.73 -12.22 3.14
CA ILE A 10 12.76 -11.18 2.79
C ILE A 10 11.34 -11.75 2.92
N ASN A 11 10.44 -10.94 3.47
CA ASN A 11 9.04 -11.22 3.83
C ASN A 11 8.85 -12.20 5.01
N ARG A 12 9.93 -12.52 5.75
CA ARG A 12 9.89 -13.37 6.94
C ARG A 12 10.04 -12.60 8.25
N LEU A 13 10.04 -11.25 8.25
CA LEU A 13 10.02 -10.52 9.51
C LEU A 13 8.65 -10.72 10.19
N GLU A 14 8.69 -11.13 11.45
CA GLU A 14 7.49 -11.33 12.28
C GLU A 14 6.90 -10.01 12.82
N ASN A 15 7.35 -8.87 12.31
CA ASN A 15 7.02 -7.53 12.79
C ASN A 15 5.78 -6.95 12.09
N LYS A 16 4.69 -7.72 12.02
CA LYS A 16 3.50 -7.40 11.20
C LYS A 16 2.37 -6.68 11.96
N SER A 17 2.50 -6.49 13.27
CA SER A 17 1.48 -5.85 14.11
C SER A 17 1.89 -4.42 14.49
N GLY A 18 0.95 -3.47 14.43
CA GLY A 18 1.13 -2.10 14.91
C GLY A 18 2.09 -1.21 14.10
N ARG A 19 2.43 -1.61 12.87
CA ARG A 19 3.25 -0.82 11.95
C ARG A 19 2.48 -0.39 10.71
N SER A 20 2.85 0.78 10.19
CA SER A 20 2.48 1.25 8.86
C SER A 20 2.89 0.24 7.78
N PHE A 21 2.30 0.34 6.58
CA PHE A 21 2.68 -0.50 5.45
C PHE A 21 4.19 -0.40 5.21
N PHE A 22 4.89 -1.54 5.23
CA PHE A 22 6.32 -1.60 4.99
C PHE A 22 6.63 -2.71 3.99
N ARG A 23 7.68 -2.49 3.20
CA ARG A 23 8.28 -3.53 2.37
C ARG A 23 9.60 -3.96 2.96
N GLU A 24 9.87 -5.26 2.90
CA GLU A 24 11.17 -5.80 3.25
C GLU A 24 12.11 -5.70 2.04
N VAL A 25 13.24 -5.04 2.24
CA VAL A 25 14.28 -4.88 1.21
C VAL A 25 15.61 -5.39 1.73
N PHE A 26 16.38 -6.07 0.88
CA PHE A 26 17.76 -6.39 1.19
C PHE A 26 18.65 -5.23 0.75
N ILE A 27 19.41 -4.68 1.68
CA ILE A 27 20.35 -3.59 1.41
C ILE A 27 21.75 -4.08 1.75
N ARG A 28 22.70 -3.88 0.82
CA ARG A 28 24.13 -4.11 1.01
C ARG A 28 24.89 -2.81 0.88
N ARG A 29 25.60 -2.41 1.95
CA ARG A 29 26.52 -1.27 1.98
C ARG A 29 27.92 -1.75 2.32
N GLY A 30 28.76 -1.89 1.29
CA GLY A 30 30.12 -2.40 1.43
C GLY A 30 30.15 -3.83 1.99
N THR A 31 30.72 -3.97 3.18
CA THR A 31 30.81 -5.25 3.91
C THR A 31 29.56 -5.58 4.72
N THR A 32 28.68 -4.60 4.98
CA THR A 32 27.46 -4.80 5.81
C THR A 32 26.24 -5.06 4.93
N SER A 33 25.44 -6.06 5.27
CA SER A 33 24.16 -6.32 4.60
C SER A 33 23.10 -6.91 5.52
N GLY A 34 21.84 -6.64 5.20
CA GLY A 34 20.70 -7.14 5.96
C GLY A 34 19.37 -6.91 5.25
N VAL A 35 18.33 -7.54 5.79
CA VAL A 35 16.95 -7.29 5.41
C VAL A 35 16.38 -6.22 6.34
N PHE A 36 15.80 -5.17 5.76
CA PHE A 36 15.22 -4.05 6.48
C PHE A 36 13.76 -3.90 6.09
N GLY A 37 12.88 -3.65 7.07
CA GLY A 37 11.53 -3.18 6.80
C GLY A 37 11.55 -1.67 6.59
N VAL A 38 11.22 -1.21 5.39
CA VAL A 38 11.13 0.21 5.01
C VAL A 38 9.67 0.60 4.91
N GLU A 39 9.27 1.62 5.68
CA GLU A 39 7.92 2.18 5.62
C GLU A 39 7.71 2.88 4.28
N GLU A 40 6.59 2.59 3.63
CA GLU A 40 6.20 3.25 2.39
C GLU A 40 4.94 4.08 2.58
N PRO A 41 4.85 5.26 1.94
CA PRO A 41 3.63 6.04 1.92
C PRO A 41 2.52 5.25 1.18
N ARG A 42 1.27 5.51 1.58
CA ARG A 42 0.09 4.79 1.05
C ARG A 42 -0.03 4.94 -0.47
N GLU A 43 0.33 6.11 -0.99
CA GLU A 43 0.33 6.44 -2.40
C GLU A 43 1.27 5.53 -3.21
N CYS A 44 2.48 5.30 -2.70
CA CYS A 44 3.45 4.39 -3.34
C CYS A 44 2.95 2.94 -3.30
N TYR A 45 2.36 2.51 -2.18
CA TYR A 45 1.76 1.18 -2.08
C TYR A 45 0.63 0.99 -3.10
N MET A 46 -0.31 1.94 -3.17
CA MET A 46 -1.48 1.86 -4.04
C MET A 46 -1.14 1.91 -5.53
N THR A 47 -0.04 2.58 -5.91
CA THR A 47 0.43 2.63 -7.30
C THR A 47 0.75 1.23 -7.85
N TYR A 48 1.25 0.33 -7.01
CA TYR A 48 1.68 -1.01 -7.39
C TYR A 48 0.85 -2.11 -6.74
N THR A 49 -0.39 -1.80 -6.32
CA THR A 49 -1.25 -2.81 -5.73
C THR A 49 -1.48 -3.97 -6.70
N THR A 50 -1.38 -5.19 -6.16
CA THR A 50 -1.77 -6.41 -6.86
C THR A 50 -3.18 -6.86 -6.51
N GLU A 51 -3.75 -6.35 -5.42
CA GLU A 51 -5.02 -6.79 -4.85
C GLU A 51 -6.20 -6.39 -5.73
N ARG A 52 -7.10 -7.36 -6.00
CA ARG A 52 -8.25 -7.13 -6.89
C ARG A 52 -9.18 -6.06 -6.33
N ALA A 53 -9.52 -6.15 -5.05
CA ALA A 53 -10.46 -5.21 -4.43
C ALA A 53 -9.95 -3.77 -4.50
N GLU A 54 -8.64 -3.57 -4.31
CA GLU A 54 -7.99 -2.26 -4.40
C GLU A 54 -8.00 -1.71 -5.83
N LYS A 55 -7.74 -2.56 -6.83
CA LYS A 55 -7.85 -2.18 -8.24
C LYS A 55 -9.26 -1.80 -8.65
N GLU A 56 -10.28 -2.53 -8.16
CA GLU A 56 -11.68 -2.22 -8.42
C GLU A 56 -12.09 -0.89 -7.79
N ALA A 57 -11.64 -0.62 -6.56
CA ALA A 57 -11.88 0.65 -5.89
C ALA A 57 -11.21 1.83 -6.63
N LEU A 58 -9.94 1.70 -7.04
CA LEU A 58 -9.25 2.74 -7.83
C LEU A 58 -9.92 3.00 -9.19
N LYS A 59 -10.44 1.95 -9.85
CA LYS A 59 -11.23 2.11 -11.08
C LYS A 59 -12.49 2.92 -10.84
N LEU A 60 -13.15 2.71 -9.70
CA LEU A 60 -14.33 3.47 -9.30
C LEU A 60 -14.00 4.95 -9.11
N TYR A 61 -12.93 5.27 -8.38
CA TYR A 61 -12.47 6.66 -8.21
C TYR A 61 -12.13 7.33 -9.54
N LYS A 62 -11.42 6.63 -10.42
CA LYS A 62 -11.10 7.14 -11.76
C LYS A 62 -12.35 7.42 -12.59
N LYS A 63 -13.37 6.56 -12.48
CA LYS A 63 -14.63 6.68 -13.22
C LYS A 63 -15.48 7.85 -12.69
N GLU A 64 -15.67 7.94 -11.38
CA GLU A 64 -16.53 8.96 -10.75
C GLU A 64 -15.91 10.36 -10.81
N LEU A 65 -14.59 10.49 -10.58
CA LEU A 65 -13.91 11.78 -10.59
C LEU A 65 -13.43 12.23 -11.98
N HIS A 66 -13.61 11.40 -13.01
CA HIS A 66 -13.14 11.64 -14.38
C HIS A 66 -11.68 12.17 -14.45
N CYS A 67 -10.79 11.60 -13.63
CA CYS A 67 -9.46 12.13 -13.39
C CYS A 67 -8.33 11.21 -13.89
N SER A 68 -7.08 11.69 -13.79
CA SER A 68 -5.91 10.88 -14.10
C SER A 68 -5.71 9.77 -13.05
N HIS A 69 -4.89 8.76 -13.36
CA HIS A 69 -4.63 7.68 -12.40
C HIS A 69 -3.97 8.19 -11.11
N GLN A 70 -3.06 9.17 -11.23
CA GLN A 70 -2.41 9.79 -10.08
C GLN A 70 -3.43 10.52 -9.19
N GLN A 71 -4.32 11.33 -9.78
CA GLN A 71 -5.36 12.05 -9.04
C GLN A 71 -6.33 11.10 -8.34
N ALA A 72 -6.66 9.97 -8.98
CA ALA A 72 -7.50 8.95 -8.37
C ALA A 72 -6.83 8.32 -7.12
N ILE A 73 -5.51 8.09 -7.17
CA ILE A 73 -4.75 7.57 -6.02
C ILE A 73 -4.68 8.61 -4.90
N GLU A 74 -4.43 9.88 -5.23
CA GLU A 74 -4.39 10.97 -4.25
C GLU A 74 -5.74 11.14 -3.54
N ALA A 75 -6.84 11.14 -4.30
CA ALA A 75 -8.20 11.19 -3.75
C ALA A 75 -8.50 9.95 -2.89
N TYR A 76 -8.13 8.76 -3.36
CA TYR A 76 -8.30 7.51 -2.61
C TYR A 76 -7.53 7.52 -1.28
N CYS A 77 -6.28 7.97 -1.29
CA CYS A 77 -5.46 8.04 -0.07
C CYS A 77 -5.99 9.08 0.91
N LYS A 78 -6.52 10.20 0.41
CA LYS A 78 -7.19 11.23 1.23
C LYS A 78 -8.45 10.69 1.89
N ASP A 79 -9.32 10.02 1.16
CA ASP A 79 -10.54 9.40 1.69
C ASP A 79 -10.21 8.31 2.70
N TRP A 80 -9.18 7.52 2.40
CA TRP A 80 -8.71 6.47 3.29
C TRP A 80 -8.17 7.04 4.60
N ASN A 81 -7.36 8.09 4.55
CA ASN A 81 -6.87 8.79 5.75
C ASN A 81 -8.03 9.35 6.59
N GLY A 82 -9.08 9.90 5.95
CA GLY A 82 -10.27 10.40 6.64
C GLY A 82 -11.18 9.31 7.21
N SER A 83 -11.10 8.08 6.68
CA SER A 83 -11.97 6.97 7.09
C SER A 83 -11.63 6.35 8.45
N GLY A 84 -10.41 6.59 8.97
CA GLY A 84 -9.92 5.97 10.20
C GLY A 84 -9.66 4.45 10.09
N ILE A 85 -9.65 3.88 8.88
CA ILE A 85 -9.38 2.46 8.66
C ILE A 85 -7.87 2.25 8.47
N ASP A 86 -7.26 1.37 9.25
CA ASP A 86 -5.81 1.11 9.15
C ASP A 86 -5.44 0.21 7.95
N LYS A 87 -6.34 -0.70 7.55
CA LYS A 87 -6.06 -1.71 6.52
C LYS A 87 -6.59 -1.27 5.15
N SER A 88 -5.71 -1.24 4.15
CA SER A 88 -6.04 -0.86 2.76
C SER A 88 -7.18 -1.71 2.19
N LEU A 89 -7.06 -3.04 2.32
CA LEU A 89 -8.06 -3.97 1.82
C LEU A 89 -9.44 -3.77 2.44
N ALA A 90 -9.50 -3.43 3.74
CA ALA A 90 -10.77 -3.18 4.42
C ALA A 90 -11.44 -1.90 3.91
N PHE A 91 -10.64 -0.85 3.64
CA PHE A 91 -11.13 0.37 3.03
C PHE A 91 -11.60 0.14 1.59
N ALA A 92 -10.82 -0.59 0.78
CA ALA A 92 -11.20 -0.94 -0.59
C ALA A 92 -12.51 -1.73 -0.66
N GLN A 93 -12.69 -2.71 0.24
CA GLN A 93 -13.94 -3.46 0.34
C GLN A 93 -15.13 -2.56 0.68
N LYS A 94 -14.95 -1.62 1.62
CA LYS A 94 -15.98 -0.65 1.98
C LYS A 94 -16.36 0.25 0.81
N VAL A 95 -15.38 0.79 0.08
CA VAL A 95 -15.63 1.58 -1.15
C VAL A 95 -16.41 0.76 -2.18
N ASN A 96 -16.00 -0.47 -2.42
CA ASN A 96 -16.65 -1.34 -3.41
C ASN A 96 -18.08 -1.72 -3.00
N GLN A 97 -18.35 -1.90 -1.70
CA GLN A 97 -19.69 -2.17 -1.19
C GLN A 97 -20.62 -0.96 -1.33
N GLU A 98 -20.11 0.24 -1.03
CA GLU A 98 -20.86 1.49 -1.15
C GLU A 98 -21.06 1.92 -2.60
N GLY A 99 -20.19 1.44 -3.51
CA GLY A 99 -20.30 1.69 -4.96
C GLY A 99 -20.13 3.17 -5.33
N LYS A 100 -19.58 3.99 -4.44
CA LYS A 100 -19.37 5.43 -4.59
C LYS A 100 -18.10 5.86 -3.87
N VAL A 101 -17.57 7.01 -4.27
CA VAL A 101 -16.46 7.66 -3.56
C VAL A 101 -16.98 8.16 -2.21
N LEU A 102 -16.22 7.91 -1.14
CA LEU A 102 -16.75 8.04 0.23
C LEU A 102 -16.67 9.46 0.78
N ASN A 103 -15.73 10.28 0.31
CA ASN A 103 -15.48 11.61 0.90
C ASN A 103 -15.15 12.69 -0.16
N ILE A 104 -15.96 12.77 -1.22
CA ILE A 104 -15.93 13.95 -2.10
C ILE A 104 -16.55 15.12 -1.34
N THR A 105 -15.70 16.02 -0.83
CA THR A 105 -16.11 17.38 -0.45
C THR A 105 -15.82 18.32 -1.60
#